data_AF-A0A1C3ED22-F1
#
_entry.id   AF-A0A1C3ED22-F1
#
_cell.length_a   1.000
_cell.length_b   1.000
_cell.length_c   1.000
_cell.angle_alpha   90.00
_cell.angle_beta   90.00
_cell.angle_gamma   90.00
#
_symmetry.space_group_name_H-M   'P 1'
#
loop_
_entity.id
_entity.type
_entity.pdbx_description
1 polymer ?
#
loop_
_entity_poly.entity_id
_entity_poly.type
_entity_poly.pdbx_seq_one_letter_code
_entity_poly.pdbx_strand_id
1 'polypeptide(L)' 'MNSHPNLIVKRKEIENIQSRLRDAIKDGKYAVAATILLALNDAQAEFESLFQELVINSGLNNLV' A
#
# COMPACT_ATOMS: atom_id res chain seq x y z
N MET A 1 13.77 5.17 19.57
CA MET A 1 13.50 5.76 18.24
C MET A 1 12.77 4.69 17.44
N ASN A 2 11.44 4.75 17.38
CA ASN A 2 10.61 3.81 16.63
C ASN A 2 10.66 4.20 15.15
N SER A 3 11.74 3.81 14.47
CA SER A 3 11.78 3.86 13.01
C SER A 3 10.71 2.89 12.53
N HIS A 4 9.51 3.34 12.14
CA HIS A 4 8.44 2.44 11.67
C HIS A 4 8.90 1.72 10.40
N PRO A 5 9.41 0.48 10.48
CA PRO A 5 9.94 -0.22 9.31
C PRO A 5 8.79 -0.62 8.38
N ASN A 6 7.55 -0.60 8.90
CA ASN A 6 6.35 -1.05 8.22
C ASN A 6 5.94 -0.17 7.04
N LEU A 7 6.02 1.17 7.12
CA LEU A 7 5.53 2.03 6.02
C LEU A 7 6.40 1.94 4.77
N ILE A 8 7.72 1.91 4.92
CA ILE A 8 8.64 1.78 3.78
C ILE A 8 8.50 0.39 3.13
N VAL A 9 8.36 -0.66 3.94
CA VAL A 9 8.13 -2.02 3.44
C VAL A 9 6.79 -2.10 2.71
N LYS A 10 5.71 -1.58 3.30
CA LYS A 10 4.38 -1.58 2.69
C LYS A 10 4.34 -0.76 1.40
N ARG A 11 5.07 0.37 1.33
CA ARG A 11 5.21 1.13 0.08
C ARG A 11 5.85 0.31 -1.04
N LYS A 12 6.95 -0.41 -0.75
CA LYS A 12 7.60 -1.29 -1.73
C LYS A 12 6.68 -2.44 -2.18
N GLU A 13 5.87 -2.96 -1.27
CA GLU A 13 4.86 -3.97 -1.60
C GLU A 13 3.82 -3.42 -2.59
N ILE A 14 3.27 -2.23 -2.33
CA ILE A 14 2.34 -1.54 -3.23
C ILE A 14 2.98 -1.32 -4.61
N GLU A 15 4.23 -0.84 -4.67
CA GLU A 15 4.98 -0.64 -5.92
C GLU A 15 5.09 -1.95 -6.73
N ASN A 16 5.37 -3.07 -6.06
CA ASN A 16 5.44 -4.39 -6.70
C ASN A 16 4.06 -4.87 -7.21
N ILE A 17 3.00 -4.71 -6.41
CA ILE A 17 1.63 -5.05 -6.82
C ILE A 17 1.23 -4.24 -8.06
N GLN A 18 1.54 -2.93 -8.08
CA GLN A 18 1.28 -2.06 -9.23
C GLN A 18 2.05 -2.48 -10.48
N SER A 19 3.30 -2.94 -10.34
CA SER A 19 4.08 -3.48 -11.46
C SER A 19 3.39 -4.72 -12.04
N ARG A 20 3.02 -5.69 -11.19
CA ARG A 20 2.34 -6.92 -11.61
C ARG A 20 0.98 -6.64 -12.24
N LEU A 21 0.24 -5.65 -11.73
CA LEU A 21 -1.03 -5.20 -12.32
C LEU A 21 -0.83 -4.68 -13.74
N ARG A 22 0.19 -3.83 -13.94
CA ARG A 22 0.52 -3.27 -15.25
C ARG A 22 0.89 -4.36 -16.26
N ASP A 23 1.68 -5.34 -15.83
CA ASP A 23 2.06 -6.48 -16.68
C ASP A 23 0.83 -7.34 -17.03
N ALA A 24 -0.05 -7.64 -16.07
CA ALA A 24 -1.27 -8.38 -16.32
C ALA A 24 -2.22 -7.67 -17.31
N ILE A 25 -2.33 -6.34 -17.22
CA ILE A 25 -3.13 -5.53 -18.16
C ILE A 25 -2.49 -5.56 -19.56
N LYS A 26 -1.16 -5.37 -19.65
CA LYS A 26 -0.43 -5.40 -20.91
C LYS A 26 -0.55 -6.75 -21.62
N ASP A 27 -0.57 -7.84 -20.86
CA ASP A 27 -0.73 -9.20 -21.36
C ASP A 27 -2.20 -9.57 -21.69
N GLY A 28 -3.17 -8.68 -21.47
CA GLY A 28 -4.59 -8.95 -21.67
C GLY A 28 -5.20 -9.93 -20.66
N LYS A 29 -4.51 -10.21 -19.55
CA LYS A 29 -4.92 -11.14 -18.49
C LYS A 29 -5.88 -10.46 -17.50
N TYR A 30 -7.03 -9.98 -17.98
CA TYR A 30 -7.93 -9.12 -17.20
C TYR A 30 -8.49 -9.77 -15.92
N ALA A 31 -8.76 -11.07 -15.93
CA ALA A 31 -9.20 -11.78 -14.71
C ALA A 31 -8.12 -11.76 -13.61
N VAL A 32 -6.85 -11.92 -14.01
CA VAL A 32 -5.70 -11.82 -13.11
C VAL A 32 -5.52 -10.37 -12.64
N ALA A 33 -5.62 -9.40 -13.56
CA ALA A 33 -5.55 -7.99 -13.24
C ALA A 33 -6.62 -7.57 -12.20
N ALA A 34 -7.86 -8.06 -12.34
CA ALA A 34 -8.93 -7.80 -11.37
C ALA A 34 -8.58 -8.34 -9.97
N THR A 35 -7.98 -9.53 -9.89
CA THR A 35 -7.52 -10.11 -8.62
C THR A 35 -6.40 -9.29 -8.00
N ILE A 36 -5.43 -8.84 -8.82
CA ILE A 36 -4.31 -8.01 -8.36
C ILE A 36 -4.82 -6.63 -7.89
N LEU A 37 -5.85 -6.08 -8.54
CA LEU A 37 -6.45 -4.80 -8.16
C LEU A 37 -7.09 -4.86 -6.77
N LEU A 38 -7.75 -5.97 -6.41
CA LEU A 38 -8.28 -6.17 -5.06
C LEU A 38 -7.14 -6.19 -4.02
N ALA A 39 -6.07 -6.94 -4.29
CA ALA A 39 -4.89 -6.97 -3.44
C ALA A 39 -4.21 -5.58 -3.30
N LEU A 40 -4.26 -4.76 -4.36
CA LEU A 40 -3.75 -3.39 -4.32
C LEU A 40 -4.57 -2.52 -3.36
N ASN A 41 -5.90 -2.61 -3.42
CA ASN A 41 -6.77 -1.88 -2.50
C ASN A 41 -6.51 -2.27 -1.05
N ASP A 42 -6.39 -3.57 -0.76
CA ASP A 42 -6.11 -4.06 0.59
C ASP A 42 -4.77 -3.53 1.11
N ALA A 43 -3.72 -3.59 0.29
CA ALA A 43 -2.40 -3.08 0.64
C ALA A 43 -2.39 -1.57 0.88
N GLN A 44 -3.20 -0.80 0.14
CA GLN A 44 -3.36 0.64 0.33
C GLN A 44 -4.10 0.97 1.63
N ALA A 45 -5.17 0.22 1.96
CA ALA A 45 -5.90 0.39 3.22
C ALA A 45 -5.00 0.09 4.43
N GLU A 46 -4.18 -0.96 4.37
CA GLU A 46 -3.19 -1.25 5.42
C GLU A 46 -2.14 -0.14 5.56
N PHE A 47 -1.66 0.42 4.45
CA PHE A 47 -0.74 1.55 4.49
C PHE A 47 -1.37 2.77 5.18
N GLU A 48 -2.63 3.07 4.86
CA GLU A 48 -3.37 4.16 5.49
C GLU A 48 -3.50 3.94 7.01
N SER A 49 -3.85 2.74 7.45
CA SER A 49 -3.91 2.38 8.88
C SER A 49 -2.56 2.59 9.56
N LEU A 50 -1.48 2.09 8.96
CA LEU A 50 -0.12 2.26 9.49
C LEU A 50 0.30 3.74 9.55
N PHE A 51 -0.15 4.55 8.59
CA PHE A 51 0.14 5.98 8.55
C PHE A 51 -0.63 6.71 9.67
N GLN A 52 -1.91 6.41 9.84
CA GLN A 52 -2.72 6.95 10.93
C GLN A 52 -2.12 6.60 12.31
N GLU A 53 -1.70 5.35 12.50
CA GLU A 53 -1.01 4.93 13.73
C GLU A 53 0.28 5.73 13.97
N LEU A 54 1.10 5.95 12.94
CA LEU A 54 2.29 6.79 13.05
C LEU A 54 1.91 8.22 13.47
N VAL A 55 0.92 8.83 12.82
CA VAL A 55 0.47 10.21 13.12
C VAL A 55 0.02 10.33 14.58
N ILE A 56 -0.79 9.39 15.05
CA ILE A 56 -1.28 9.34 16.44
C ILE A 56 -0.11 9.18 17.42
N ASN A 57 0.76 8.19 17.18
CA ASN A 57 1.87 7.86 18.08
C ASN A 57 2.98 8.91 18.10
N SER A 58 3.12 9.71 17.04
CA SER A 58 4.10 10.80 16.93
C SER A 58 3.59 12.14 17.47
N GLY A 59 2.33 12.23 17.90
CA GLY A 59 1.74 13.47 18.39
C GLY A 59 1.51 14.51 17.28
N LEU A 60 1.55 14.10 16.00
CA LEU A 60 1.21 14.93 14.84
C LEU A 60 -0.30 15.18 14.70
N ASN A 61 -1.10 14.71 15.66
CA ASN A 61 -2.56 14.84 15.74
C ASN A 61 -3.11 16.28 15.65
N ASN A 62 -2.27 17.31 15.68
CA ASN A 62 -2.65 18.73 15.65
C ASN A 62 -2.25 19.48 14.36
N LEU A 63 -1.96 18.79 13.24
CA LEU A 63 -1.59 19.43 11.96
C LEU A 63 -2.72 19.47 10.91
N VAL A 64 -3.97 19.28 11.32
CA VAL A 64 -5.15 19.54 10.49
C VAL A 64 -5.85 20.80 11.00
#